data_AF-A0A916FCM9-F1
#
_entry.id   AF-A0A916FCM9-F1
#
_cell.length_a   1.000
_cell.length_b   1.000
_cell.length_c   1.000
_cell.angle_alpha   90.00
_cell.angle_beta   90.00
_cell.angle_gamma   90.00
#
_symmetry.space_group_name_H-M   'P 1'
#
loop_
_entity.id
_entity.type
_entity.pdbx_description
1 polymer ?
#
loop_
_entity_poly.entity_id
_entity_poly.type
_entity_poly.pdbx_seq_one_letter_code
_entity_poly.pdbx_strand_id
1 'polypeptide(L)'
;MTETQLLPVVWTLASMTVAVLASLFVSTAQLERLRITTGGRLLEQFLRVVYFIGVPYAALLTGSLASIDMGVTGVGGSILGWSPAEWLRGLSTGLTLAVIVLIPIGLASRQIARAGQPLGTDERSAGAVIVEAICAETHWAFYRAAPLILLGDVYAAALFGGLLVSVEWIVILIRNGLSESPGERQHWLRRGVLLALSAAVFALTQNVWLALGWHLVLELVWKVWLRRLVPRSLEPEHISIGRASDPDVRPLQERS
;
A
#
# COMPACT_ATOMS: atom_id res chain seq x y z
N MET A 1 10.14 -31.70 11.46
CA MET A 1 9.41 -30.50 11.91
C MET A 1 8.67 -30.85 13.17
N THR A 2 8.76 -30.01 14.21
CA THR A 2 7.96 -30.18 15.44
C THR A 2 6.55 -29.64 15.22
N GLU A 3 5.58 -30.10 16.01
CA GLU A 3 4.19 -29.58 15.98
C GLU A 3 4.15 -28.04 16.12
N THR A 4 5.08 -27.49 16.91
CA THR A 4 5.23 -26.04 17.11
C THR A 4 5.66 -25.28 15.84
N GLN A 5 6.40 -25.91 14.92
CA GLN A 5 6.83 -25.28 13.66
C GLN A 5 5.72 -25.24 12.60
N LEU A 6 4.67 -26.07 12.73
CA LEU A 6 3.54 -26.08 11.81
C LEU A 6 2.53 -24.97 12.10
N LEU A 7 2.44 -24.51 13.35
CA LEU A 7 1.47 -23.52 13.78
C LEU A 7 1.57 -22.18 13.01
N PRO A 8 2.77 -21.58 12.79
CA PRO A 8 2.92 -20.42 11.89
C PRO A 8 2.32 -20.63 10.51
N VAL A 9 2.57 -21.81 9.91
CA VAL A 9 2.13 -22.15 8.56
C VAL A 9 0.61 -22.20 8.50
N VAL A 10 -0.03 -22.84 9.49
CA VAL A 10 -1.50 -22.90 9.59
C VAL A 10 -2.09 -21.50 9.68
N TRP A 11 -1.53 -20.62 10.52
CA TRP A 11 -1.98 -19.23 10.64
C TRP A 11 -1.86 -18.45 9.34
N THR A 12 -0.70 -18.53 8.66
CA THR A 12 -0.46 -17.84 7.39
C THR A 12 -1.40 -18.35 6.29
N LEU A 13 -1.56 -19.67 6.16
CA LEU A 13 -2.45 -20.27 5.15
C LEU A 13 -3.93 -19.98 5.44
N ALA A 14 -4.35 -20.02 6.70
CA ALA A 14 -5.72 -19.67 7.08
C ALA A 14 -6.03 -18.20 6.76
N SER A 15 -5.12 -17.28 7.11
CA SER A 15 -5.21 -15.86 6.77
C SER A 15 -5.33 -15.66 5.25
N MET A 16 -4.42 -16.25 4.47
CA MET A 16 -4.44 -16.22 3.00
C MET A 16 -5.77 -16.72 2.43
N THR A 17 -6.24 -17.87 2.93
CA THR A 17 -7.52 -18.45 2.50
C THR A 17 -8.67 -17.49 2.78
N VAL A 18 -8.71 -16.86 3.96
CA VAL A 18 -9.73 -15.85 4.29
C VAL A 18 -9.67 -14.65 3.35
N ALA A 19 -8.48 -14.10 3.06
CA ALA A 19 -8.34 -12.98 2.10
C ALA A 19 -8.80 -13.35 0.69
N VAL A 20 -8.40 -14.52 0.19
CA VAL A 20 -8.78 -14.99 -1.14
C VAL A 20 -10.28 -15.21 -1.21
N LEU A 21 -10.88 -15.90 -0.25
CA LEU A 21 -12.33 -16.14 -0.22
C LEU A 21 -13.09 -14.81 -0.09
N ALA A 22 -12.66 -13.90 0.79
CA ALA A 22 -13.27 -12.58 0.90
C ALA A 22 -13.21 -11.82 -0.44
N SER A 23 -12.07 -11.88 -1.13
CA SER A 23 -11.89 -11.24 -2.44
C SER A 23 -12.76 -11.87 -3.54
N LEU A 24 -13.04 -13.17 -3.46
CA LEU A 24 -13.91 -13.86 -4.43
C LEU A 24 -15.39 -13.59 -4.16
N PHE A 25 -15.83 -13.67 -2.90
CA PHE A 25 -17.25 -13.60 -2.53
C PHE A 25 -17.78 -12.17 -2.34
N VAL A 26 -16.95 -11.21 -1.92
CA VAL A 26 -17.40 -9.83 -1.67
C VAL A 26 -17.27 -9.02 -2.96
N SER A 27 -18.39 -8.71 -3.62
CA SER A 27 -18.37 -7.95 -4.89
C SER A 27 -17.86 -6.52 -4.70
N THR A 28 -17.13 -6.00 -5.69
CA THR A 28 -16.70 -4.59 -5.72
C THR A 28 -17.89 -3.64 -5.61
N ALA A 29 -19.00 -3.96 -6.28
CA ALA A 29 -20.26 -3.20 -6.20
C ALA A 29 -20.90 -3.19 -4.79
N GLN A 30 -20.73 -4.25 -3.98
CA GLN A 30 -21.17 -4.25 -2.59
C GLN A 30 -20.27 -3.35 -1.73
N LEU A 31 -18.95 -3.43 -1.93
CA LEU A 31 -18.00 -2.57 -1.23
C LEU A 31 -18.20 -1.09 -1.57
N GLU A 32 -18.44 -0.77 -2.84
CA GLU A 32 -18.79 0.58 -3.27
C GLU A 32 -20.06 1.09 -2.59
N ARG A 33 -21.13 0.27 -2.55
CA ARG A 33 -22.36 0.62 -1.83
C ARG A 33 -22.12 0.87 -0.34
N LEU A 34 -21.29 0.05 0.31
CA LEU A 34 -20.92 0.27 1.71
C LEU A 34 -20.16 1.58 1.90
N ARG A 35 -19.22 1.88 1.00
CA ARG A 35 -18.37 3.09 1.04
C ARG A 35 -19.14 4.40 0.86
N ILE A 36 -20.31 4.38 0.24
CA ILE A 36 -21.17 5.58 0.13
C ILE A 36 -21.61 6.06 1.51
N THR A 37 -21.82 5.14 2.45
CA THR A 37 -22.22 5.49 3.82
C THR A 37 -21.01 5.70 4.73
N THR A 38 -21.10 6.65 5.67
CA THR A 38 -20.05 6.83 6.70
C THR A 38 -19.86 5.58 7.54
N GLY A 39 -20.96 4.91 7.92
CA GLY A 39 -20.90 3.65 8.68
C GLY A 39 -20.18 2.54 7.93
N GLY A 40 -20.45 2.36 6.63
CA GLY A 40 -19.76 1.34 5.83
C GLY A 40 -18.27 1.63 5.63
N ARG A 41 -17.85 2.89 5.50
CA ARG A 41 -16.41 3.27 5.49
C ARG A 41 -15.72 2.92 6.80
N LEU A 42 -16.36 3.21 7.94
CA LEU A 42 -15.81 2.87 9.26
C LEU A 42 -15.72 1.36 9.46
N LEU A 43 -16.75 0.62 9.06
CA LEU A 43 -16.76 -0.83 9.13
C LEU A 43 -15.66 -1.44 8.26
N GLU A 44 -15.48 -0.96 7.02
CA GLU A 44 -14.39 -1.42 6.14
C GLU A 44 -13.01 -1.16 6.76
N GLN A 45 -12.79 0.05 7.30
CA GLN A 45 -11.53 0.37 7.97
C GLN A 45 -11.29 -0.52 9.19
N PHE A 46 -12.33 -0.75 10.00
CA PHE A 46 -12.26 -1.64 11.15
C PHE A 46 -11.91 -3.07 10.73
N LEU A 47 -12.60 -3.63 9.74
CA LEU A 47 -12.34 -4.97 9.22
C LEU A 47 -10.92 -5.09 8.66
N ARG A 48 -10.42 -4.06 7.97
CA ARG A 48 -9.03 -4.02 7.50
C ARG A 48 -8.07 -4.04 8.68
N VAL A 49 -8.25 -3.19 9.68
CA VAL A 49 -7.36 -3.18 10.86
C VAL A 49 -7.37 -4.55 11.58
N VAL A 50 -8.55 -5.13 11.78
CA VAL A 50 -8.69 -6.46 12.41
C VAL A 50 -7.96 -7.53 11.59
N TYR A 51 -8.10 -7.52 10.27
CA TYR A 51 -7.43 -8.50 9.42
C TYR A 51 -5.91 -8.29 9.35
N PHE A 52 -5.46 -7.09 8.98
CA PHE A 52 -4.06 -6.78 8.72
C PHE A 52 -3.20 -6.71 9.99
N ILE A 53 -3.79 -6.39 11.14
CA ILE A 53 -3.06 -6.23 12.42
C ILE A 53 -3.53 -7.26 13.45
N GLY A 54 -4.84 -7.48 13.57
CA GLY A 54 -5.41 -8.39 14.56
C GLY A 54 -5.01 -9.84 14.38
N VAL A 55 -4.97 -10.36 13.15
CA VAL A 55 -4.54 -11.75 12.88
C VAL A 55 -3.07 -11.97 13.24
N PRO A 56 -2.11 -11.14 12.76
CA PRO A 56 -0.71 -11.25 13.20
C PRO A 56 -0.54 -11.11 14.71
N TYR A 57 -1.28 -10.20 15.33
CA TYR A 57 -1.25 -10.02 16.78
C TYR A 57 -1.77 -11.24 17.55
N ALA A 58 -2.84 -11.88 17.09
CA ALA A 58 -3.34 -13.13 17.67
C ALA A 58 -2.33 -14.28 17.53
N ALA A 59 -1.61 -14.36 16.40
CA ALA A 59 -0.54 -15.34 16.22
C ALA A 59 0.63 -15.11 17.19
N LEU A 60 0.97 -13.85 17.49
CA LEU A 60 1.95 -13.51 18.53
C LEU A 60 1.45 -13.89 19.94
N LEU A 61 0.20 -13.56 20.28
CA LEU A 61 -0.38 -13.86 21.60
C LEU A 61 -0.47 -15.36 21.90
N THR A 62 -0.68 -16.17 20.86
CA THR A 62 -0.72 -17.64 20.99
C THR A 62 0.68 -18.28 21.07
N GLY A 63 1.75 -17.49 20.95
CA GLY A 63 3.12 -17.99 20.87
C GLY A 63 3.42 -18.74 19.57
N SER A 64 2.54 -18.62 18.57
CA SER A 64 2.73 -19.23 17.26
C SER A 64 3.88 -18.56 16.50
N LEU A 65 4.09 -17.26 16.74
CA LEU A 65 5.17 -16.48 16.16
C LEU A 65 5.92 -15.76 17.28
N ALA A 66 7.24 -15.61 17.14
CA ALA A 66 8.00 -14.69 17.95
C ALA A 66 8.09 -13.31 17.27
N SER A 67 8.20 -12.24 18.06
CA SER A 67 8.37 -10.88 17.54
C SER A 67 9.62 -10.73 16.66
N ILE A 68 10.66 -11.52 16.94
CA ILE A 68 11.89 -11.56 16.15
C ILE A 68 11.68 -12.14 14.75
N ASP A 69 10.78 -13.11 14.57
CA ASP A 69 10.48 -13.71 13.26
C ASP A 69 9.81 -12.67 12.33
N MET A 70 9.00 -11.81 12.94
CA MET A 70 8.40 -10.65 12.27
C MET A 70 9.36 -9.45 12.17
N GLY A 71 10.59 -9.56 12.64
CA GLY A 71 11.56 -8.45 12.63
C GLY A 71 11.09 -7.21 13.38
N VAL A 72 10.19 -7.39 14.36
CA VAL A 72 9.65 -6.34 15.24
C VAL A 72 10.62 -6.03 16.37
N THR A 73 11.46 -7.01 16.74
CA THR A 73 12.52 -6.87 17.73
C THR A 73 13.84 -7.42 17.20
N GLY A 74 14.95 -6.72 17.46
CA GLY A 74 16.31 -7.23 17.21
C GLY A 74 16.87 -8.09 18.35
N VAL A 75 18.12 -8.52 18.23
CA VAL A 75 18.74 -9.52 19.15
C VAL A 75 19.50 -8.90 20.31
N GLY A 76 19.90 -7.63 20.27
CA GLY A 76 20.92 -7.15 21.22
C GLY A 76 21.13 -5.65 21.40
N GLY A 77 20.18 -4.82 20.96
CA GLY A 77 20.30 -3.36 21.03
C GLY A 77 19.31 -2.66 21.96
N SER A 78 19.51 -1.35 22.13
CA SER A 78 18.77 -0.52 23.10
C SER A 78 17.42 -0.01 22.58
N ILE A 79 17.26 0.19 21.28
CA ILE A 79 16.02 0.70 20.68
C ILE A 79 15.36 -0.45 19.93
N LEU A 80 14.32 -1.04 20.53
CA LEU A 80 13.57 -2.17 19.99
C LEU A 80 14.45 -3.41 19.68
N GLY A 81 15.58 -3.57 20.36
CA GLY A 81 16.51 -4.67 20.13
C GLY A 81 17.56 -4.45 19.04
N TRP A 82 17.62 -3.26 18.42
CA TRP A 82 18.68 -2.88 17.47
C TRP A 82 19.60 -1.79 18.02
N SER A 83 20.88 -1.91 17.69
CA SER A 83 21.92 -0.95 18.03
C SER A 83 21.87 0.28 17.10
N PRO A 84 22.38 1.45 17.54
CA PRO A 84 22.46 2.63 16.67
C PRO A 84 23.23 2.38 15.36
N ALA A 85 24.25 1.52 15.39
CA ALA A 85 25.03 1.18 14.20
C ALA A 85 24.21 0.38 13.17
N GLU A 86 23.36 -0.55 13.63
CA GLU A 86 22.45 -1.30 12.76
C GLU A 86 21.38 -0.39 12.15
N TRP A 87 20.82 0.53 12.95
CA TRP A 87 19.91 1.57 12.43
C TRP A 87 20.56 2.40 11.34
N LEU A 88 21.77 2.92 11.58
CA LEU A 88 22.47 3.76 10.60
C LEU A 88 22.81 2.98 9.31
N ARG A 89 23.28 1.73 9.44
CA ARG A 89 23.55 0.86 8.28
C ARG A 89 22.27 0.55 7.49
N GLY A 90 21.17 0.33 8.18
CA GLY A 90 19.89 0.07 7.53
C GLY A 90 19.31 1.32 6.85
N LEU A 91 19.49 2.50 7.45
CA LEU A 91 19.16 3.78 6.81
C LEU A 91 19.99 4.02 5.54
N SER A 92 21.30 3.80 5.58
CA SER A 92 22.14 3.98 4.38
C SER A 92 21.75 3.00 3.27
N THR A 93 21.49 1.73 3.63
CA THR A 93 21.04 0.70 2.70
C THR A 93 19.70 1.08 2.04
N GLY A 94 18.71 1.46 2.85
CA GLY A 94 17.41 1.86 2.32
C GLY A 94 17.48 3.12 1.47
N LEU A 95 18.35 4.08 1.80
CA LEU A 95 18.59 5.27 0.97
C LEU A 95 19.17 4.89 -0.39
N THR A 96 20.17 4.01 -0.43
CA THR A 96 20.76 3.52 -1.68
C THR A 96 19.70 2.85 -2.56
N LEU A 97 18.89 1.96 -1.99
CA LEU A 97 17.82 1.29 -2.74
C LEU A 97 16.74 2.27 -3.21
N ALA A 98 16.32 3.21 -2.35
CA ALA A 98 15.36 4.24 -2.68
C ALA A 98 15.84 5.09 -3.87
N VAL A 99 17.11 5.51 -3.89
CA VAL A 99 17.68 6.28 -5.01
C VAL A 99 17.68 5.46 -6.30
N ILE A 100 18.11 4.20 -6.25
CA ILE A 100 18.13 3.29 -7.41
C ILE A 100 16.74 3.14 -8.03
N VAL A 101 15.69 3.05 -7.19
CA VAL A 101 14.31 2.88 -7.63
C VAL A 101 13.68 4.19 -8.09
N LEU A 102 13.85 5.28 -7.32
CA LEU A 102 13.17 6.55 -7.58
C LEU A 102 13.70 7.28 -8.81
N ILE A 103 14.99 7.19 -9.13
CA ILE A 103 15.56 7.88 -10.31
C ILE A 103 14.90 7.45 -11.63
N PRO A 104 14.86 6.15 -12.00
CA PRO A 104 14.30 5.73 -13.28
C PRO A 104 12.80 6.02 -13.37
N ILE A 105 12.07 5.80 -12.28
CA ILE A 105 10.64 6.14 -12.23
C ILE A 105 10.47 7.66 -12.33
N GLY A 106 11.31 8.41 -11.62
CA GLY A 106 11.65 9.82 -11.79
C GLY A 106 11.57 10.30 -13.22
N LEU A 107 12.47 9.75 -14.02
CA LEU A 107 12.65 10.12 -15.41
C LEU A 107 11.45 9.68 -16.27
N ALA A 108 10.91 8.48 -16.03
CA ALA A 108 9.77 7.96 -16.77
C ALA A 108 8.51 8.82 -16.57
N SER A 109 8.14 9.16 -15.32
CA SER A 109 6.95 10.01 -15.08
C SER A 109 7.13 11.41 -15.68
N ARG A 110 8.36 11.95 -15.67
CA ARG A 110 8.65 13.24 -16.30
C ARG A 110 8.49 13.17 -17.83
N GLN A 111 8.91 12.08 -18.46
CA GLN A 111 8.73 11.88 -19.89
C GLN A 111 7.25 11.73 -20.26
N ILE A 112 6.50 10.94 -19.49
CA ILE A 112 5.05 10.77 -19.65
C ILE A 112 4.32 12.12 -19.52
N ALA A 113 4.65 12.91 -18.49
CA ALA A 113 4.09 14.25 -18.31
C ALA A 113 4.40 15.20 -19.49
N ARG A 114 5.64 15.16 -20.01
CA ARG A 114 6.02 15.96 -21.19
C ARG A 114 5.30 15.53 -22.47
N ALA A 115 4.92 14.26 -22.58
CA ALA A 115 4.13 13.75 -23.70
C ALA A 115 2.62 14.11 -23.57
N GLY A 116 2.23 14.88 -22.57
CA GLY A 116 0.83 15.24 -22.33
C GLY A 116 -0.04 14.08 -21.86
N GLN A 117 0.57 12.96 -21.46
CA GLN A 117 -0.15 11.79 -20.98
C GLN A 117 -0.55 11.98 -19.51
N PRO A 118 -1.78 11.61 -19.11
CA PRO A 118 -2.24 11.80 -17.75
C PRO A 118 -1.45 10.90 -16.79
N LEU A 119 -0.89 11.51 -15.74
CA LEU A 119 -0.36 10.80 -14.59
C LEU A 119 -1.48 10.58 -13.58
N GLY A 120 -1.59 9.38 -13.03
CA GLY A 120 -2.51 9.11 -11.92
C GLY A 120 -2.09 9.91 -10.69
N THR A 121 -2.97 10.73 -10.17
CA THR A 121 -2.78 11.44 -8.90
C THR A 121 -3.33 10.63 -7.74
N ASP A 122 -2.62 10.65 -6.61
CA ASP A 122 -3.11 10.05 -5.38
C ASP A 122 -3.80 11.11 -4.50
N GLU A 123 -5.12 10.96 -4.37
CA GLU A 123 -5.98 11.82 -3.58
C GLU A 123 -6.10 11.41 -2.11
N ARG A 124 -5.58 10.24 -1.71
CA ARG A 124 -5.66 9.75 -0.33
C ARG A 124 -5.09 10.79 0.64
N SER A 125 -5.64 10.90 1.86
CA SER A 125 -5.05 11.76 2.90
C SER A 125 -3.69 11.21 3.36
N ALA A 126 -2.83 12.04 3.96
CA ALA A 126 -1.56 11.55 4.51
C ALA A 126 -1.78 10.49 5.60
N GLY A 127 -2.82 10.66 6.45
CA GLY A 127 -3.20 9.65 7.44
C GLY A 127 -3.61 8.32 6.82
N ALA A 128 -4.36 8.34 5.70
CA ALA A 128 -4.72 7.11 5.00
C ALA A 128 -3.49 6.38 4.43
N VAL A 129 -2.50 7.12 3.91
CA VAL A 129 -1.22 6.56 3.46
C VAL A 129 -0.48 5.89 4.62
N ILE A 130 -0.46 6.54 5.80
CA ILE A 130 0.21 5.98 6.99
C ILE A 130 -0.43 4.66 7.42
N VAL A 131 -1.76 4.64 7.55
CA VAL A 131 -2.49 3.44 7.97
C VAL A 131 -2.31 2.31 6.95
N GLU A 132 -2.33 2.62 5.65
CA GLU A 132 -2.14 1.61 4.61
C GLU A 132 -0.74 1.02 4.62
N ALA A 133 0.30 1.83 4.82
CA ALA A 133 1.67 1.34 4.95
C ALA A 133 1.84 0.44 6.18
N ILE A 134 1.29 0.83 7.34
CA ILE A 134 1.32 0.00 8.56
C ILE A 134 0.65 -1.35 8.31
N CYS A 135 -0.54 -1.35 7.70
CA CYS A 135 -1.26 -2.58 7.37
C CYS A 135 -0.45 -3.45 6.40
N ALA A 136 0.05 -2.87 5.31
CA ALA A 136 0.80 -3.59 4.29
C ALA A 136 2.07 -4.24 4.85
N GLU A 137 2.86 -3.49 5.62
CA GLU A 137 4.11 -4.01 6.20
C GLU A 137 3.86 -5.06 7.27
N THR A 138 2.83 -4.87 8.10
CA THR A 138 2.48 -5.85 9.14
C THR A 138 2.02 -7.17 8.52
N HIS A 139 1.18 -7.10 7.49
CA HIS A 139 0.68 -8.28 6.77
C HIS A 139 1.75 -9.01 6.00
N TRP A 140 2.61 -8.27 5.30
CA TRP A 140 3.76 -8.86 4.64
C TRP A 140 4.75 -9.48 5.63
N ALA A 141 5.04 -8.81 6.76
CA ALA A 141 5.90 -9.34 7.82
C ALA A 141 5.34 -10.63 8.44
N PHE A 142 4.03 -10.72 8.59
CA PHE A 142 3.34 -11.93 9.01
C PHE A 142 3.46 -13.05 7.96
N TYR A 143 3.27 -12.74 6.68
CA TYR A 143 3.36 -13.75 5.60
C TYR A 143 4.74 -14.33 5.39
N ARG A 144 5.80 -13.54 5.61
CA ARG A 144 7.17 -14.05 5.54
C ARG A 144 7.61 -14.83 6.79
N ALA A 145 6.95 -14.65 7.93
CA ALA A 145 7.38 -15.26 9.19
C ALA A 145 7.33 -16.80 9.13
N ALA A 146 6.28 -17.37 8.54
CA ALA A 146 6.19 -18.82 8.35
C ALA A 146 7.33 -19.37 7.46
N PRO A 147 7.56 -18.86 6.23
CA PRO A 147 8.73 -19.22 5.44
C PRO A 147 10.07 -19.07 6.17
N LEU A 148 10.25 -18.03 6.99
CA LEU A 148 11.48 -17.83 7.76
C LEU A 148 11.71 -18.95 8.77
N ILE A 149 10.67 -19.34 9.51
CA ILE A 149 10.72 -20.43 10.49
C ILE A 149 10.97 -21.79 9.82
N LEU A 150 10.37 -22.01 8.64
CA LEU A 150 10.50 -23.27 7.90
C LEU A 150 11.86 -23.43 7.23
N LEU A 151 12.36 -22.37 6.61
CA LEU A 151 13.53 -22.43 5.74
C LEU A 151 14.80 -21.97 6.45
N GLY A 152 14.69 -21.17 7.52
CA GLY A 152 15.84 -20.56 8.18
C GLY A 152 16.59 -19.53 7.32
N ASP A 153 16.01 -19.13 6.19
CA ASP A 153 16.64 -18.25 5.19
C ASP A 153 15.80 -16.97 5.02
N VAL A 154 16.42 -15.83 5.34
CA VAL A 154 15.79 -14.50 5.27
C VAL A 154 15.42 -14.09 3.84
N TYR A 155 16.23 -14.44 2.85
CA TYR A 155 16.00 -14.07 1.45
C TYR A 155 14.86 -14.90 0.87
N ALA A 156 14.88 -16.20 1.11
CA ALA A 156 13.78 -17.08 0.73
C ALA A 156 12.47 -16.63 1.42
N ALA A 157 12.54 -16.30 2.71
CA ALA A 157 11.38 -15.83 3.45
C ALA A 157 10.78 -14.53 2.90
N ALA A 158 11.63 -13.53 2.61
CA ALA A 158 11.20 -12.28 2.00
C ALA A 158 10.53 -12.51 0.63
N LEU A 159 11.10 -13.39 -0.19
CA LEU A 159 10.56 -13.77 -1.50
C LEU A 159 9.18 -14.46 -1.37
N PHE A 160 9.08 -15.48 -0.52
CA PHE A 160 7.81 -16.21 -0.32
C PHE A 160 6.73 -15.33 0.30
N GLY A 161 7.08 -14.47 1.28
CA GLY A 161 6.13 -13.50 1.83
C GLY A 161 5.62 -12.54 0.75
N GLY A 162 6.50 -12.05 -0.13
CA GLY A 162 6.12 -11.22 -1.29
C GLY A 162 5.25 -11.97 -2.30
N LEU A 163 5.56 -13.24 -2.59
CA LEU A 163 4.77 -14.10 -3.47
C LEU A 163 3.36 -14.30 -2.92
N LEU A 164 3.21 -14.58 -1.62
CA LEU A 164 1.91 -14.72 -0.97
C LEU A 164 1.08 -13.44 -1.13
N VAL A 165 1.62 -12.27 -0.79
CA VAL A 165 0.93 -10.99 -1.00
C VAL A 165 0.55 -10.79 -2.49
N SER A 166 1.42 -11.21 -3.41
CA SER A 166 1.16 -11.10 -4.84
C SER A 166 0.01 -12.01 -5.32
N VAL A 167 -0.18 -13.19 -4.71
CA VAL A 167 -1.32 -14.08 -5.01
C VAL A 167 -2.64 -13.38 -4.72
N GLU A 168 -2.77 -12.71 -3.57
CA GLU A 168 -3.98 -11.93 -3.26
C GLU A 168 -4.25 -10.86 -4.32
N TRP A 169 -3.21 -10.14 -4.74
CA TRP A 169 -3.32 -9.11 -5.76
C TRP A 169 -3.71 -9.66 -7.11
N ILE A 170 -3.13 -10.79 -7.52
CA ILE A 170 -3.46 -11.46 -8.77
C ILE A 170 -4.92 -11.92 -8.77
N VAL A 171 -5.43 -12.46 -7.66
CA VAL A 171 -6.84 -12.84 -7.55
C VAL A 171 -7.75 -11.62 -7.74
N ILE A 172 -7.43 -10.50 -7.11
CA ILE A 172 -8.17 -9.23 -7.26
C ILE A 172 -8.10 -8.73 -8.71
N LEU A 173 -6.92 -8.76 -9.34
CA LEU A 173 -6.70 -8.33 -10.72
C LEU A 173 -7.43 -9.22 -11.73
N ILE A 174 -7.39 -10.54 -11.58
CA ILE A 174 -8.12 -11.47 -12.46
C ILE A 174 -9.62 -11.22 -12.38
N ARG A 175 -10.12 -11.01 -11.16
CA ARG A 175 -11.55 -10.81 -10.92
C ARG A 175 -12.06 -9.48 -11.46
N ASN A 176 -11.33 -8.39 -11.21
CA ASN A 176 -11.77 -7.05 -11.58
C ASN A 176 -11.33 -6.66 -13.00
N GLY A 177 -10.42 -7.43 -13.60
CA GLY A 177 -9.68 -7.04 -14.78
C GLY A 177 -8.62 -5.99 -14.46
N LEU A 178 -7.70 -5.78 -15.41
CA LEU A 178 -6.82 -4.62 -15.37
C LEU A 178 -7.56 -3.44 -15.99
N SER A 179 -7.88 -2.43 -15.19
CA SER A 179 -8.52 -1.21 -15.67
C SER A 179 -7.69 -0.50 -16.74
N GLU A 180 -8.36 0.04 -17.76
CA GLU A 180 -7.72 0.84 -18.80
C GLU A 180 -7.21 2.18 -18.25
N SER A 181 -7.73 2.61 -17.10
CA SER A 181 -7.35 3.88 -16.49
C SER A 181 -5.85 3.91 -16.17
N PRO A 182 -5.10 4.93 -16.64
CA PRO A 182 -3.68 5.07 -16.33
C PRO A 182 -3.39 5.12 -14.82
N GLY A 183 -4.31 5.71 -14.04
CA GLY A 183 -4.17 5.83 -12.59
C GLY A 183 -4.19 4.49 -11.86
N GLU A 184 -5.04 3.54 -12.27
CA GLU A 184 -5.08 2.23 -11.64
C GLU A 184 -3.85 1.39 -11.99
N ARG A 185 -3.40 1.41 -13.24
CA ARG A 185 -2.13 0.74 -13.64
C ARG A 185 -0.94 1.28 -12.85
N GLN A 186 -0.88 2.61 -12.69
CA GLN A 186 0.15 3.24 -11.88
C GLN A 186 0.04 2.88 -10.40
N HIS A 187 -1.18 2.73 -9.87
CA HIS A 187 -1.41 2.26 -8.50
C HIS A 187 -0.85 0.86 -8.27
N TRP A 188 -1.11 -0.09 -9.18
CA TRP A 188 -0.58 -1.45 -9.10
C TRP A 188 0.93 -1.51 -9.24
N LEU A 189 1.50 -0.76 -10.19
CA LEU A 189 2.95 -0.65 -10.36
C LEU A 189 3.60 -0.11 -9.08
N ARG A 190 3.05 0.96 -8.51
CA ARG A 190 3.55 1.56 -7.27
C ARG A 190 3.52 0.55 -6.12
N ARG A 191 2.42 -0.20 -5.95
CA ARG A 191 2.31 -1.26 -4.94
C ARG A 191 3.38 -2.34 -5.12
N GLY A 192 3.60 -2.80 -6.35
CA GLY A 192 4.65 -3.78 -6.66
C GLY A 192 6.05 -3.27 -6.32
N VAL A 193 6.35 -2.02 -6.67
CA VAL A 193 7.64 -1.38 -6.36
C VAL A 193 7.84 -1.26 -4.85
N LEU A 194 6.82 -0.82 -4.11
CA LEU A 194 6.91 -0.69 -2.64
C LEU A 194 7.10 -2.06 -1.98
N LEU A 195 6.35 -3.09 -2.39
CA LEU A 195 6.52 -4.45 -1.88
C LEU A 195 7.94 -4.98 -2.14
N ALA A 196 8.44 -4.84 -3.37
CA ALA A 196 9.78 -5.29 -3.74
C ALA A 196 10.86 -4.58 -2.91
N LEU A 197 10.70 -3.27 -2.71
CA LEU A 197 11.64 -2.49 -1.92
C LEU A 197 11.58 -2.86 -0.44
N SER A 198 10.39 -2.97 0.16
CA SER A 198 10.24 -3.40 1.55
C SER A 198 10.84 -4.78 1.78
N ALA A 199 10.63 -5.71 0.85
CA ALA A 199 11.26 -7.03 0.88
C ALA A 199 12.79 -6.94 0.80
N ALA A 200 13.34 -6.10 -0.08
CA ALA A 200 14.79 -5.90 -0.20
C ALA A 200 15.40 -5.23 1.05
N VAL A 201 14.78 -4.15 1.55
CA VAL A 201 15.22 -3.46 2.77
C VAL A 201 15.22 -4.43 3.94
N PHE A 202 14.15 -5.20 4.11
CA PHE A 202 14.08 -6.19 5.18
C PHE A 202 15.09 -7.33 4.99
N ALA A 203 15.24 -7.89 3.79
CA ALA A 203 16.20 -8.97 3.57
C ALA A 203 17.64 -8.56 3.95
N LEU A 204 17.98 -7.27 3.76
CA LEU A 204 19.29 -6.73 4.09
C LEU A 204 19.45 -6.25 5.54
N THR A 205 18.35 -5.92 6.24
CA THR A 205 18.41 -5.28 7.56
C THR A 205 17.75 -6.07 8.68
N GLN A 206 16.87 -7.01 8.33
CA GLN A 206 15.98 -7.75 9.22
C GLN A 206 15.17 -6.85 10.17
N ASN A 207 14.90 -5.61 9.77
CA ASN A 207 14.25 -4.60 10.59
C ASN A 207 12.97 -4.11 9.91
N VAL A 208 11.81 -4.53 10.40
CA VAL A 208 10.51 -4.18 9.82
C VAL A 208 10.18 -2.69 9.99
N TRP A 209 10.69 -2.05 11.04
CA TRP A 209 10.47 -0.63 11.28
C TRP A 209 11.20 0.24 10.25
N LEU A 210 12.39 -0.18 9.81
CA LEU A 210 13.07 0.46 8.70
C LEU A 210 12.33 0.26 7.37
N ALA A 211 11.84 -0.95 7.10
CA ALA A 211 11.02 -1.21 5.91
C ALA A 211 9.77 -0.30 5.90
N LEU A 212 9.05 -0.21 7.02
CA LEU A 212 7.91 0.68 7.20
C LEU A 212 8.27 2.16 7.04
N GLY A 213 9.35 2.61 7.67
CA GLY A 213 9.82 4.00 7.55
C GLY A 213 10.12 4.36 6.09
N TRP A 214 10.80 3.49 5.36
CA TRP A 214 11.10 3.70 3.95
C TRP A 214 9.86 3.65 3.07
N HIS A 215 8.94 2.71 3.30
CA HIS A 215 7.66 2.65 2.60
C HIS A 215 6.91 3.99 2.74
N LEU A 216 6.78 4.51 3.97
CA LEU A 216 6.11 5.77 4.25
C LEU A 216 6.76 6.96 3.55
N VAL A 217 8.09 7.10 3.68
CA VAL A 217 8.84 8.18 3.04
C VAL A 217 8.62 8.15 1.54
N LEU A 218 8.63 6.97 0.92
CA LEU A 218 8.51 6.83 -0.52
C LEU A 218 7.11 7.11 -1.04
N GLU A 219 6.06 6.61 -0.38
CA GLU A 219 4.68 6.96 -0.73
C GLU A 219 4.47 8.48 -0.66
N LEU A 220 4.96 9.14 0.39
CA LEU A 220 4.82 10.58 0.57
C LEU A 220 5.63 11.39 -0.46
N VAL A 221 6.90 11.02 -0.68
CA VAL A 221 7.77 11.67 -1.69
C VAL A 221 7.15 11.51 -3.07
N TRP A 222 6.71 10.31 -3.42
CA TRP A 222 6.08 10.02 -4.70
C TRP A 222 4.81 10.84 -4.90
N LYS A 223 3.94 10.91 -3.90
CA LYS A 223 2.71 11.71 -3.93
C LYS A 223 3.00 13.20 -4.13
N VAL A 224 3.96 13.76 -3.39
CA VAL A 224 4.38 15.17 -3.55
C VAL A 224 4.95 15.41 -4.94
N TRP A 225 5.76 14.47 -5.42
CA TRP A 225 6.45 14.58 -6.69
C TRP A 225 5.49 14.49 -7.89
N LEU A 226 4.55 13.55 -7.91
CA LEU A 226 3.53 13.47 -8.96
C LEU A 226 2.65 14.73 -9.03
N ARG A 227 2.25 15.27 -7.86
CA ARG A 227 1.47 16.52 -7.81
C ARG A 227 2.19 17.70 -8.44
N ARG A 228 3.53 17.72 -8.44
CA ARG A 228 4.34 18.77 -9.08
C ARG A 228 4.48 18.57 -10.59
N LEU A 229 4.31 17.34 -11.09
CA LEU A 229 4.45 17.02 -12.51
C LEU A 229 3.17 17.21 -13.32
N VAL A 230 2.00 17.18 -12.66
CA VAL A 230 0.73 17.46 -13.33
C VAL A 230 0.72 18.91 -13.83
N PRO A 231 0.63 19.16 -15.14
CA PRO A 231 0.61 20.50 -15.69
C PRO A 231 -0.59 21.29 -15.16
N ARG A 232 -0.37 22.50 -14.62
CA ARG A 232 -1.46 23.41 -14.24
C ARG A 232 -2.34 23.82 -15.43
N SER A 233 -1.87 23.64 -16.66
CA SER A 233 -2.59 23.99 -17.88
C SER A 233 -3.76 23.06 -18.22
N LEU A 234 -3.96 21.98 -17.45
CA LEU A 234 -5.17 21.15 -17.51
C LEU A 234 -6.20 21.51 -16.44
N GLU A 235 -6.00 22.58 -15.66
CA GLU A 235 -7.15 23.22 -15.02
C GLU A 235 -8.13 23.50 -16.15
N PRO A 236 -9.32 22.87 -16.17
CA PRO A 236 -10.28 23.08 -17.23
C PRO A 236 -10.44 24.58 -17.28
N GLU A 237 -9.93 25.18 -18.37
CA GLU A 237 -10.03 26.60 -18.63
C GLU A 237 -11.46 26.89 -18.29
N HIS A 238 -11.64 27.53 -17.13
CA HIS A 238 -12.94 27.66 -16.51
C HIS A 238 -13.67 28.37 -17.62
N ILE A 239 -14.53 27.65 -18.34
CA ILE A 239 -15.33 28.22 -19.39
C ILE A 239 -16.08 29.21 -18.54
N SER A 240 -15.59 30.45 -18.57
CA SER A 240 -16.33 31.65 -18.43
C SER A 240 -17.42 31.42 -19.46
N ILE A 241 -18.42 30.64 -19.05
CA ILE A 241 -19.76 30.65 -19.57
C ILE A 241 -20.01 32.12 -19.42
N GLY A 242 -19.84 32.81 -20.55
CA GLY A 242 -20.12 34.21 -20.65
C GLY A 242 -21.44 34.32 -19.94
N ARG A 243 -21.42 35.10 -18.85
CA ARG A 243 -22.62 35.62 -18.23
C ARG A 243 -23.32 36.31 -19.38
N ALA A 244 -24.11 35.53 -20.12
CA ALA A 244 -24.89 35.98 -21.24
C ALA A 244 -25.82 36.96 -20.56
N SER A 245 -25.50 38.22 -20.77
CA SER A 245 -26.27 39.36 -20.38
C SER A 245 -27.73 39.01 -20.64
N ASP A 246 -28.46 38.87 -19.55
CA ASP A 246 -29.89 38.62 -19.53
C ASP A 246 -30.56 39.64 -20.46
N PRO A 247 -31.13 39.24 -21.61
CA PRO A 247 -31.83 40.16 -22.46
C PRO A 247 -33.17 40.49 -21.82
N ASP A 248 -33.21 41.63 -21.13
CA ASP A 248 -34.33 42.57 -21.08
C ASP A 248 -35.73 41.92 -21.17
N VAL A 249 -36.16 41.25 -20.09
CA VAL A 249 -37.55 40.82 -19.92
C VAL A 249 -38.41 42.06 -19.72
N ARG A 250 -38.92 42.62 -20.84
CA ARG A 250 -39.94 43.67 -20.79
C ARG A 250 -41.23 43.11 -20.17
N PRO A 251 -41.84 43.82 -19.21
CA PRO A 251 -43.14 43.46 -18.68
C PRO A 251 -44.21 43.69 -19.74
N LEU A 252 -44.97 42.66 -20.07
CA LEU A 252 -46.21 42.80 -20.83
C LEU A 252 -47.23 43.50 -19.92
N GLN A 253 -47.35 44.82 -20.12
CA GLN A 253 -48.49 45.61 -19.70
C GLN A 253 -49.77 45.13 -20.40
N GLU A 254 -50.76 44.82 -19.57
CA GLU A 254 -52.19 45.11 -19.71
C GLU A 254 -52.72 45.45 -21.11
N ARG A 255 -53.64 44.61 -21.61
CA ARG A 255 -54.83 45.12 -22.32
C ARG A 255 -56.08 44.34 -21.88
N SER A 256 -56.90 45.08 -21.13
CA SER A 256 -58.38 45.19 -21.17
C SER A 256 -59.20 43.98 -21.60
#